data_AF-X1V5J2-F1
#
_entry.id   AF-X1V5J2-F1
#
_cell.length_a   1.000
_cell.length_b   1.000
_cell.length_c   1.000
_cell.angle_alpha   90.00
_cell.angle_beta   90.00
_cell.angle_gamma   90.00
#
_symmetry.space_group_name_H-M   'P 1'
#
loop_
_entity.id
_entity.type
_entity.pdbx_description
1 polymer ?
#
loop_
_entity_poly.entity_id
_entity_poly.type
_entity_poly.pdbx_seq_one_letter_code
_entity_poly.pdbx_strand_id
1 'polypeptide(L)'
;MLKDIQKEGQKKLAKSRVVVIGCGALGTTIANNLVRSGIGHVKLVDRDIIELNNLQRQNLFNEHDVGLPKASIAAEKLKDVNSEIKIDSVIDDVTHKNIESLIKDVDVVLDGTDNMLIRFFDK
;
A
#
# COMPACT_ATOMS: atom_id res chain seq x y z
N MET A 1 -13.79 7.10 19.47
CA MET A 1 -12.32 6.91 19.42
C MET A 1 -11.93 5.84 20.42
N LEU A 2 -11.01 4.93 20.04
CA LEU A 2 -10.45 3.94 20.96
C LEU A 2 -9.81 4.66 22.16
N LYS A 3 -10.06 4.13 23.37
CA LYS A 3 -9.64 4.76 24.64
C LYS A 3 -8.13 4.98 24.72
N ASP A 4 -7.34 4.15 24.06
CA ASP A 4 -5.87 4.20 24.11
C ASP A 4 -5.26 5.08 23.01
N ILE A 5 -6.00 5.35 21.93
CA ILE A 5 -5.53 6.20 20.81
C ILE A 5 -5.93 7.65 21.07
N GLN A 6 -7.20 7.87 21.45
CA GLN A 6 -7.78 9.19 21.66
C GLN A 6 -7.44 10.17 20.51
N LYS A 7 -7.50 11.48 20.78
CA LYS A 7 -7.19 12.52 19.77
C LYS A 7 -5.70 12.58 19.45
N GLU A 8 -4.83 12.29 20.40
CA GLU A 8 -3.38 12.40 20.21
C GLU A 8 -2.84 11.32 19.29
N GLY A 9 -3.27 10.07 19.45
CA GLY A 9 -2.90 8.98 18.56
C GLY A 9 -3.38 9.24 17.14
N GLN A 10 -4.58 9.79 16.95
CA GLN A 10 -5.06 10.16 15.61
C GLN A 10 -4.21 11.25 14.97
N LYS A 11 -3.79 12.26 15.74
CA LYS A 11 -2.86 13.29 15.25
C LYS A 11 -1.51 12.71 14.85
N LYS A 12 -1.03 11.66 15.53
CA LYS A 12 0.20 10.95 15.16
C LYS A 12 0.00 10.18 13.85
N LEU A 13 -1.09 9.43 13.71
CA LEU A 13 -1.43 8.71 12.47
C LEU A 13 -1.52 9.68 11.28
N ALA A 14 -2.22 10.80 11.43
CA ALA A 14 -2.37 11.81 10.39
C ALA A 14 -1.05 12.47 9.95
N LYS A 15 0.02 12.36 10.74
CA LYS A 15 1.37 12.85 10.38
C LYS A 15 2.29 11.75 9.86
N SER A 16 1.90 10.50 10.04
CA SER A 16 2.74 9.35 9.68
C SER A 16 2.70 9.04 8.18
N ARG A 17 3.79 8.44 7.71
CA ARG A 17 4.05 8.12 6.31
C ARG A 17 4.42 6.65 6.23
N VAL A 18 3.67 5.88 5.45
CA VAL A 18 3.86 4.44 5.31
C VAL A 18 4.11 4.09 3.85
N VAL A 19 5.00 3.13 3.59
CA VAL A 19 5.10 2.47 2.29
C VAL A 19 4.64 1.02 2.41
N VAL A 20 3.81 0.58 1.45
CA VAL A 20 3.37 -0.80 1.29
C VAL A 20 3.97 -1.34 0.00
N ILE A 21 4.79 -2.39 0.13
CA ILE A 21 5.44 -3.06 -1.00
C ILE A 21 4.61 -4.30 -1.35
N GLY A 22 4.12 -4.36 -2.59
CA GLY A 22 3.16 -5.36 -3.04
C GLY A 22 1.72 -4.93 -2.79
N CYS A 23 0.91 -4.94 -3.84
CA CYS A 23 -0.51 -4.61 -3.91
C CYS A 23 -1.35 -5.85 -4.26
N GLY A 24 -0.95 -7.02 -3.74
CA GLY A 24 -1.74 -8.24 -3.75
C GLY A 24 -2.79 -8.28 -2.63
N ALA A 25 -3.24 -9.48 -2.25
CA ALA A 25 -4.28 -9.67 -1.24
C ALA A 25 -3.91 -9.08 0.13
N LEU A 26 -2.67 -9.33 0.58
CA LEU A 26 -2.16 -8.85 1.86
C LEU A 26 -1.94 -7.33 1.81
N GLY A 27 -1.19 -6.86 0.82
CA GLY A 27 -0.85 -5.44 0.68
C GLY A 27 -2.08 -4.53 0.56
N THR A 28 -3.08 -4.91 -0.24
CA THR A 28 -4.33 -4.13 -0.36
C THR A 28 -5.15 -4.14 0.93
N THR A 29 -5.16 -5.25 1.67
CA THR A 29 -5.81 -5.31 2.99
C THR A 29 -5.13 -4.39 4.00
N ILE A 30 -3.79 -4.41 4.04
CA ILE A 30 -2.98 -3.51 4.87
C ILE A 30 -3.27 -2.06 4.51
N ALA A 31 -3.16 -1.69 3.23
CA ALA A 31 -3.36 -0.34 2.76
C ALA A 31 -4.77 0.19 3.08
N ASN A 32 -5.79 -0.64 2.90
CA ASN A 32 -7.17 -0.30 3.24
C ASN A 32 -7.33 0.03 4.72
N ASN A 33 -6.76 -0.78 5.61
CA ASN A 33 -6.80 -0.53 7.05
C ASN A 33 -6.03 0.76 7.43
N LEU A 34 -4.87 1.02 6.83
CA LEU A 34 -4.10 2.25 7.07
C LEU A 34 -4.87 3.50 6.66
N VAL A 35 -5.46 3.49 5.46
CA VAL A 35 -6.23 4.61 4.91
C VAL A 35 -7.48 4.87 5.76
N ARG A 36 -8.21 3.83 6.15
CA ARG A 36 -9.37 3.94 7.08
C ARG A 36 -8.97 4.40 8.48
N SER A 37 -7.76 4.09 8.92
CA SER A 37 -7.22 4.53 10.21
C SER A 37 -6.74 5.98 10.19
N GLY A 38 -6.69 6.62 9.01
CA GLY A 38 -6.30 8.02 8.87
C GLY A 38 -4.79 8.25 8.91
N ILE A 39 -4.00 7.32 8.36
CA ILE A 39 -2.57 7.55 8.10
C ILE A 39 -2.42 8.70 7.11
N GLY A 40 -1.57 9.69 7.42
CA GLY A 40 -1.46 10.91 6.60
C GLY A 40 -0.95 10.69 5.18
N HIS A 41 -0.05 9.73 4.98
CA HIS A 41 0.53 9.42 3.68
C HIS A 41 0.78 7.92 3.50
N VAL A 42 0.27 7.37 2.40
CA VAL A 42 0.50 5.96 2.01
C VAL A 42 1.12 5.92 0.62
N LYS A 43 2.29 5.30 0.49
CA LYS A 43 2.94 5.00 -0.79
C LYS A 43 2.71 3.52 -1.12
N LEU A 44 2.18 3.23 -2.30
CA LEU A 44 1.92 1.88 -2.78
C LEU A 44 2.91 1.54 -3.88
N VAL A 45 3.63 0.43 -3.77
CA VAL A 45 4.61 -0.01 -4.76
C VAL A 45 4.25 -1.40 -5.26
N ASP A 46 3.97 -1.53 -6.56
CA ASP A 46 3.75 -2.83 -7.22
C ASP A 46 3.91 -2.67 -8.73
N ARG A 47 4.68 -3.56 -9.36
CA ARG A 47 4.90 -3.58 -10.81
C ARG A 47 3.82 -4.29 -11.60
N ASP A 48 3.04 -5.13 -10.95
CA ASP A 48 2.13 -6.04 -11.62
C ASP A 48 0.84 -5.33 -12.07
N ILE A 49 0.16 -6.00 -12.98
CA ILE A 49 -1.19 -5.67 -13.42
C ILE A 49 -2.22 -6.58 -12.74
N ILE A 50 -3.48 -6.15 -12.73
CA ILE A 50 -4.59 -6.91 -12.18
C ILE A 50 -4.97 -8.02 -13.16
N GLU A 51 -5.07 -9.25 -12.65
CA GLU A 51 -5.46 -10.43 -13.44
C GLU A 51 -6.75 -11.03 -12.89
N LEU A 52 -7.60 -11.53 -13.79
CA LEU A 52 -8.91 -12.11 -13.45
C LEU A 52 -8.78 -13.27 -12.43
N ASN A 53 -7.77 -14.13 -12.61
CA ASN A 53 -7.48 -15.28 -11.74
C ASN A 53 -6.95 -14.90 -10.35
N ASN A 54 -6.80 -13.61 -10.07
CA ASN A 54 -6.34 -13.09 -8.78
C ASN A 54 -7.46 -12.39 -8.00
N LEU A 55 -8.61 -12.09 -8.63
CA LEU A 55 -9.71 -11.34 -8.01
C LEU A 55 -10.36 -12.07 -6.82
N GLN A 56 -10.37 -13.41 -6.80
CA GLN A 56 -10.94 -14.21 -5.70
C GLN A 56 -10.28 -13.99 -4.34
N ARG A 57 -9.10 -13.36 -4.31
CA ARG A 57 -8.36 -13.01 -3.09
C ARG A 57 -7.96 -11.54 -2.99
N GLN A 58 -8.07 -10.78 -4.08
CA GLN A 58 -7.69 -9.37 -4.14
C GLN A 58 -8.93 -8.48 -4.14
N ASN A 59 -9.64 -8.46 -3.00
CA ASN A 59 -10.97 -7.86 -2.85
C ASN A 59 -11.06 -6.35 -3.14
N LEU A 60 -9.94 -5.64 -3.26
CA LEU A 60 -9.94 -4.22 -3.63
C LEU A 60 -10.28 -4.03 -5.12
N PHE A 61 -9.95 -5.00 -5.97
CA PHE A 61 -10.13 -4.91 -7.41
C PHE A 61 -11.41 -5.63 -7.87
N ASN A 62 -11.87 -5.30 -9.07
CA ASN A 62 -13.00 -5.92 -9.74
C ASN A 62 -12.69 -6.18 -11.22
N GLU A 63 -13.64 -6.80 -11.93
CA GLU A 63 -13.46 -7.20 -13.34
C GLU A 63 -13.17 -6.03 -14.29
N HIS A 64 -13.63 -4.81 -13.98
CA HIS A 64 -13.34 -3.63 -14.81
C HIS A 64 -11.89 -3.15 -14.69
N ASP A 65 -11.18 -3.57 -13.64
CA ASP A 65 -9.80 -3.17 -13.41
C ASP A 65 -8.78 -4.11 -14.08
N VAL A 66 -9.23 -5.23 -14.65
CA VAL A 66 -8.34 -6.25 -15.23
C VAL A 66 -7.48 -5.65 -16.34
N GLY A 67 -6.18 -5.93 -16.29
CA GLY A 67 -5.17 -5.39 -17.21
C GLY A 67 -4.57 -4.05 -16.79
N LEU A 68 -5.08 -3.42 -15.74
CA LEU A 68 -4.57 -2.14 -15.23
C LEU A 68 -3.52 -2.34 -14.12
N PRO A 69 -2.59 -1.39 -13.91
CA PRO A 69 -1.56 -1.51 -12.88
C PRO A 69 -2.13 -1.56 -11.45
N LYS A 70 -1.74 -2.56 -10.66
CA LYS A 70 -2.27 -2.78 -9.30
C LYS A 70 -2.06 -1.56 -8.41
N ALA A 71 -0.84 -1.02 -8.36
CA ALA A 71 -0.52 0.13 -7.50
C ALA A 71 -1.35 1.37 -7.83
N SER A 72 -1.58 1.63 -9.13
CA SER A 72 -2.35 2.78 -9.59
C SER A 72 -3.83 2.65 -9.20
N ILE A 73 -4.45 1.51 -9.52
CA ILE A 73 -5.87 1.27 -9.22
C ILE A 73 -6.11 1.18 -7.71
N ALA A 74 -5.17 0.59 -6.97
CA ALA A 74 -5.26 0.56 -5.52
C ALA A 74 -5.29 1.98 -4.94
N ALA A 75 -4.44 2.88 -5.43
CA ALA A 75 -4.40 4.27 -4.97
C ALA A 75 -5.71 5.02 -5.28
N GLU A 76 -6.25 4.84 -6.49
CA GLU A 76 -7.53 5.45 -6.89
C GLU A 76 -8.67 5.01 -5.97
N LYS A 77 -8.88 3.70 -5.82
CA LYS A 77 -9.96 3.15 -5.00
C LYS A 77 -9.81 3.49 -3.52
N LEU A 78 -8.57 3.55 -3.01
CA LEU A 78 -8.34 3.93 -1.63
C LEU A 78 -8.55 5.43 -1.39
N LYS A 79 -8.37 6.27 -2.41
CA LYS A 79 -8.72 7.68 -2.33
C LYS A 79 -10.23 7.89 -2.20
N ASP A 80 -11.03 7.02 -2.82
CA ASP A 80 -12.50 7.00 -2.63
C ASP A 80 -12.88 6.54 -1.20
N VAL A 81 -12.04 5.74 -0.55
CA VAL A 81 -12.26 5.32 0.85
C VAL A 81 -12.00 6.45 1.83
N ASN A 82 -10.93 7.23 1.63
CA ASN A 82 -10.62 8.40 2.45
C ASN A 82 -9.80 9.43 1.66
N SER A 83 -10.46 10.48 1.20
CA SER A 83 -9.87 11.52 0.35
C SER A 83 -8.97 12.52 1.09
N GLU A 84 -8.97 12.51 2.43
CA GLU A 84 -8.06 13.33 3.25
C GLU A 84 -6.63 12.81 3.25
N ILE A 85 -6.42 11.55 2.84
CA ILE A 85 -5.12 10.91 2.86
C ILE A 85 -4.39 11.14 1.55
N LYS A 86 -3.09 11.47 1.66
CA LYS A 86 -2.22 11.50 0.48
C LYS A 86 -1.84 10.06 0.11
N ILE A 87 -2.16 9.64 -1.11
CA ILE A 87 -1.81 8.31 -1.62
C ILE A 87 -1.00 8.45 -2.90
N ASP A 88 0.25 7.98 -2.86
CA ASP A 88 1.15 7.94 -4.02
C ASP A 88 1.27 6.49 -4.50
N SER A 89 1.24 6.26 -5.81
CA SER A 89 1.49 4.95 -6.42
C SER A 89 2.80 4.95 -7.21
N VAL A 90 3.54 3.85 -7.12
CA VAL A 90 4.77 3.61 -7.87
C VAL A 90 4.63 2.26 -8.57
N ILE A 91 4.64 2.29 -9.91
CA ILE A 91 4.60 1.09 -10.75
C ILE A 91 6.04 0.71 -11.06
N ASP A 92 6.68 0.01 -10.14
CA ASP A 92 8.06 -0.45 -10.27
C ASP A 92 8.29 -1.73 -9.48
N ASP A 93 9.29 -2.50 -9.87
CA ASP A 93 9.76 -3.64 -9.09
C ASP A 93 10.55 -3.15 -7.88
N VAL A 94 10.62 -3.95 -6.82
CA VAL A 94 11.46 -3.61 -5.67
C VAL A 94 12.74 -4.43 -5.71
N THR A 95 13.86 -3.72 -5.80
CA THR A 95 15.20 -4.29 -5.95
C THR A 95 16.16 -3.65 -4.96
N HIS A 96 17.32 -4.29 -4.75
CA HIS A 96 18.40 -3.72 -3.94
C HIS A 96 18.88 -2.34 -4.44
N LYS A 97 18.64 -2.02 -5.72
CA LYS A 97 19.10 -0.75 -6.34
C LYS A 97 18.17 0.42 -6.06
N ASN A 98 16.88 0.17 -5.86
CA ASN A 98 15.87 1.23 -5.72
C ASN A 98 15.18 1.26 -4.34
N ILE A 99 15.31 0.21 -3.52
CA ILE A 99 14.64 0.12 -2.21
C ILE A 99 14.91 1.33 -1.32
N GLU A 100 16.16 1.80 -1.23
CA GLU A 100 16.52 2.97 -0.40
C GLU A 100 15.76 4.23 -0.83
N SER A 101 15.58 4.43 -2.14
CA SER A 101 14.80 5.54 -2.68
C SER A 101 13.30 5.36 -2.43
N LEU A 102 12.79 4.13 -2.57
CA LEU A 102 11.37 3.82 -2.38
C LEU A 102 10.92 4.02 -0.93
N ILE A 103 11.76 3.66 0.04
CA ILE A 103 11.47 3.79 1.48
C ILE A 103 11.94 5.12 2.07
N LYS A 104 12.49 6.02 1.25
CA LYS A 104 12.92 7.33 1.73
C LYS A 104 11.74 8.13 2.28
N ASP A 105 11.97 8.81 3.40
CA ASP A 105 11.03 9.72 4.07
C ASP A 105 9.71 9.05 4.52
N VAL A 106 9.75 7.75 4.86
CA VAL A 106 8.64 7.02 5.48
C VAL A 106 9.00 6.59 6.90
N ASP A 107 8.01 6.49 7.78
CA ASP A 107 8.18 6.06 9.17
C ASP A 107 8.15 4.52 9.28
N VAL A 108 7.38 3.86 8.41
CA VAL A 108 7.16 2.41 8.43
C VAL A 108 7.14 1.84 7.02
N VAL A 109 7.81 0.71 6.85
CA VAL A 109 7.78 -0.14 5.65
C VAL A 109 6.97 -1.39 5.96
N LEU A 110 6.00 -1.71 5.12
CA LEU A 110 5.20 -2.92 5.23
C LEU A 110 5.38 -3.78 3.97
N ASP A 111 5.85 -5.00 4.18
CA ASP A 111 5.95 -6.01 3.13
C ASP A 111 4.62 -6.74 2.96
N GLY A 112 3.97 -6.50 1.83
CA GLY A 112 2.77 -7.19 1.36
C GLY A 112 3.06 -8.17 0.23
N THR A 113 4.32 -8.45 -0.09
CA THR A 113 4.73 -9.40 -1.13
C THR A 113 4.54 -10.84 -0.66
N ASP A 114 4.26 -11.72 -1.60
CA ASP A 114 4.17 -13.18 -1.40
C ASP A 114 5.43 -13.91 -1.87
N ASN A 115 6.46 -13.18 -2.31
CA ASN A 115 7.70 -13.73 -2.84
C ASN A 115 8.85 -13.62 -1.82
N MET A 116 9.37 -14.77 -1.41
CA MET A 116 10.51 -14.88 -0.48
C MET A 116 11.79 -14.21 -0.99
N LEU A 117 12.00 -14.11 -2.31
CA LEU A 117 13.20 -13.52 -2.91
C LEU A 117 13.26 -11.98 -2.74
N ILE A 118 12.11 -11.31 -2.62
CA ILE A 118 12.07 -9.86 -2.37
C ILE A 118 12.33 -9.58 -0.88
N ARG A 119 12.05 -10.55 0.00
CA ARG A 119 12.21 -10.40 1.46
C ARG A 119 13.66 -10.44 1.90
N PHE A 120 14.50 -11.18 1.19
CA PHE A 120 15.92 -11.31 1.46
C PHE A 120 16.67 -10.89 0.21
N PHE A 121 17.12 -9.63 0.19
CA PHE A 121 18.10 -9.22 -0.82
C PHE A 121 19.40 -9.94 -0.52
N ASP A 122 19.69 -11.02 -1.26
CA ASP A 122 21.00 -11.63 -1.25
C ASP A 122 22.03 -10.57 -1.66
N LYS A 123 23.08 -10.44 -0.85
CA LYS A 123 24.20 -9.51 -1.07
C LYS A 123 25.02 -9.89 -2.29
#